data_AF-A0A1G9RBI3-F1
#
_entry.id   AF-A0A1G9RBI3-F1
#
_cell.length_a   1.000
_cell.length_b   1.000
_cell.length_c   1.000
_cell.angle_alpha   90.00
_cell.angle_beta   90.00
_cell.angle_gamma   90.00
#
_symmetry.space_group_name_H-M   'P 1'
#
loop_
_entity.id
_entity.type
_entity.pdbx_description
1 polymer ?
#
loop_
_entity_poly.entity_id
_entity_poly.type
_entity_poly.pdbx_seq_one_letter_code
_entity_poly.pdbx_strand_id
1 'polypeptide(L)'
;MIHQFYGKFPLQRVCDNGASSAQGRVKAGGRQARRLPVAAKIALAAACTLGLAACVTPQERHAMDQNQCYTFGFEPGTDAFAQCMMGLHQDRAAAQAASNRYWQAQLAEQNRRREAQQDLYKVMSLQRSGDPRFPVCGASYEGGMDHRTMTWFGPNCRAR
;
A
#
# COMPACT_ATOMS: atom_id res chain seq x y z
N MET A 1 -24.98 1.81 -27.61
CA MET A 1 -23.99 2.91 -27.51
C MET A 1 -23.68 3.09 -26.03
N ILE A 2 -22.67 2.37 -25.52
CA ILE A 2 -22.38 2.25 -24.09
C ILE A 2 -21.26 3.26 -23.77
N HIS A 3 -21.60 4.32 -23.05
CA HIS A 3 -20.65 5.32 -22.56
C HIS A 3 -19.90 4.73 -21.36
N GLN A 4 -18.67 4.27 -21.58
CA GLN A 4 -17.71 3.99 -20.51
C GLN A 4 -17.27 5.32 -19.90
N PHE A 5 -17.88 5.67 -18.76
CA PHE A 5 -17.39 6.72 -17.90
C PHE A 5 -16.02 6.32 -17.36
N TYR A 6 -14.99 6.97 -17.90
CA TYR A 6 -13.65 7.02 -17.35
C TYR A 6 -13.70 7.52 -15.90
N GLY A 7 -13.54 6.61 -14.94
CA GLY A 7 -13.07 6.93 -13.60
C GLY A 7 -11.62 7.39 -13.66
N LYS A 8 -11.40 8.62 -14.13
CA LYS A 8 -10.09 9.27 -14.23
C LYS A 8 -9.79 9.94 -12.88
N PHE A 9 -9.48 9.15 -11.86
CA PHE A 9 -8.84 9.68 -10.66
C PHE A 9 -7.34 9.77 -10.93
N PRO A 10 -6.75 10.96 -11.13
CA PRO A 10 -5.31 11.05 -11.23
C PRO A 10 -4.74 10.80 -9.83
N LEU A 11 -4.12 9.63 -9.65
CA LEU A 11 -3.22 9.37 -8.53
C LEU A 11 -1.95 10.22 -8.72
N GLN A 12 -2.06 11.53 -8.50
CA GLN A 12 -0.93 12.44 -8.57
C GLN A 12 -0.03 12.19 -7.35
N ARG A 13 1.07 11.46 -7.51
CA ARG A 13 2.08 11.32 -6.44
C ARG A 13 2.96 12.56 -6.42
N VAL A 14 3.14 13.15 -5.23
CA VAL A 14 4.23 14.11 -5.00
C VAL A 14 5.50 13.28 -4.93
N CYS A 15 6.48 13.59 -5.78
CA CYS A 15 7.80 13.01 -5.67
C CYS A 15 8.66 14.04 -4.94
N ASP A 16 8.73 13.90 -3.60
CA ASP A 16 9.75 14.59 -2.83
C ASP A 16 11.11 14.01 -3.23
N ASN A 17 12.03 14.87 -3.65
CA ASN A 17 13.41 14.50 -3.97
C ASN A 17 14.22 14.04 -2.74
N GLY A 18 13.55 13.73 -1.63
CA GLY A 18 14.11 12.99 -0.51
C GLY A 18 13.98 11.50 -0.75
N ALA A 19 14.91 10.94 -1.55
CA ALA A 19 15.31 9.53 -1.62
C ALA A 19 14.34 8.51 -0.98
N SER A 20 13.08 8.45 -1.42
CA SER A 20 12.14 7.42 -0.96
C SER A 20 12.45 6.16 -1.75
N SER A 21 13.38 5.41 -1.17
CA SER A 21 13.72 4.05 -1.56
C SER A 21 12.47 3.19 -1.56
N ALA A 22 11.75 3.15 -2.67
CA ALA A 22 10.80 2.09 -3.00
C ALA A 22 11.60 0.81 -3.32
N GLN A 23 12.34 0.31 -2.33
CA GLN A 23 12.93 -1.01 -2.38
C GLN A 23 11.81 -2.00 -2.09
N GLY A 24 11.05 -2.34 -3.14
CA GLY A 24 10.27 -3.56 -3.14
C GLY A 24 11.21 -4.71 -2.80
N ARG A 25 11.05 -5.31 -1.63
CA ARG A 25 11.82 -6.46 -1.16
C ARG A 25 11.47 -7.65 -2.05
N VAL A 26 12.18 -7.81 -3.17
CA VAL A 26 12.12 -9.01 -3.99
C VAL A 26 12.70 -10.15 -3.13
N LYS A 27 11.86 -11.12 -2.78
CA LYS A 27 12.31 -12.38 -2.15
C LYS A 27 13.31 -13.03 -3.11
N ALA A 28 14.59 -12.98 -2.78
CA ALA A 28 15.66 -13.62 -3.54
C ALA A 28 15.53 -15.14 -3.41
N GLY A 29 14.70 -15.73 -4.27
CA GLY A 29 14.65 -17.16 -4.49
C GLY A 29 15.61 -17.54 -5.62
N GLY A 30 16.70 -18.23 -5.28
CA GLY A 30 17.42 -19.15 -6.15
C GLY A 30 18.11 -18.56 -7.39
N ARG A 31 19.44 -18.49 -7.35
CA ARG A 31 20.30 -18.24 -8.52
C ARG A 31 20.05 -19.31 -9.58
N GLN A 32 19.35 -18.96 -10.65
CA GLN A 32 19.53 -19.59 -11.96
C GLN A 32 19.71 -18.47 -12.97
N ALA A 33 20.90 -18.43 -13.59
CA ALA A 33 21.25 -17.52 -14.66
C ALA A 33 20.43 -17.83 -15.92
N ARG A 34 19.13 -17.58 -15.89
CA ARG A 34 18.30 -17.55 -17.10
C ARG A 34 18.48 -16.17 -17.71
N ARG A 35 19.04 -16.11 -18.93
CA ARG A 35 19.00 -14.89 -19.75
C ARG A 35 17.53 -14.51 -19.87
N LEU A 36 17.13 -13.38 -19.27
CA LEU A 36 15.74 -12.90 -19.37
C LEU A 36 15.38 -12.77 -20.86
N PRO A 37 14.21 -13.25 -21.28
CA PRO A 37 13.76 -13.07 -22.66
C PRO A 37 13.69 -11.57 -22.95
N VAL A 38 14.03 -11.17 -24.18
CA VAL A 38 14.03 -9.77 -24.62
C VAL A 38 12.68 -9.10 -24.32
N ALA A 39 11.58 -9.84 -24.43
CA ALA A 39 10.24 -9.40 -24.03
C ALA A 39 10.11 -9.01 -22.55
N ALA A 40 10.74 -9.76 -21.63
CA ALA A 40 10.74 -9.41 -20.20
C ALA A 40 11.59 -8.17 -19.91
N LYS A 41 12.68 -7.96 -20.66
CA LYS A 41 13.49 -6.74 -20.57
C LYS A 41 12.74 -5.51 -21.10
N ILE A 42 12.02 -5.65 -22.21
CA ILE A 42 11.18 -4.60 -22.77
C ILE A 42 10.01 -4.28 -21.83
N ALA A 43 9.36 -5.29 -21.26
CA ALA A 43 8.27 -5.09 -20.30
C ALA A 43 8.75 -4.36 -19.03
N LEU A 44 9.93 -4.70 -18.51
CA LEU A 44 10.54 -3.99 -17.38
C LEU A 44 10.86 -2.53 -17.75
N ALA A 45 11.46 -2.30 -18.91
CA ALA A 45 11.79 -0.95 -19.39
C ALA A 45 10.53 -0.09 -19.58
N ALA A 46 9.47 -0.66 -20.17
CA ALA A 46 8.18 0.01 -20.36
C ALA A 46 7.49 0.32 -19.02
N ALA A 47 7.58 -0.57 -18.03
CA ALA A 47 7.04 -0.30 -16.69
C ALA A 47 7.80 0.83 -15.99
N CYS A 48 9.12 0.90 -16.16
CA CYS A 48 9.94 1.99 -15.61
C CYS A 48 9.62 3.34 -16.27
N THR A 49 9.43 3.41 -17.59
CA THR A 49 9.10 4.67 -18.27
C THR A 49 7.70 5.18 -17.92
N LEU A 50 6.71 4.29 -17.76
CA LEU A 50 5.37 4.67 -17.30
C LEU A 50 5.35 5.15 -15.84
N GLY A 51 6.23 4.62 -14.99
CA GLY A 51 6.34 5.05 -13.59
C GLY A 51 6.85 6.48 -13.42
N LEU A 52 7.68 6.97 -14.35
CA LEU A 52 8.28 8.31 -14.29
C LEU A 52 7.33 9.42 -14.78
N ALA A 53 6.39 9.10 -15.67
CA ALA A 53 5.47 10.07 -16.25
C ALA A 53 4.37 10.59 -15.30
N ALA A 54 4.26 10.04 -14.08
CA ALA A 54 3.21 10.38 -13.11
C ALA A 54 3.70 11.21 -11.90
N CYS A 55 4.97 11.60 -11.87
CA CYS A 55 5.52 12.45 -10.81
C CYS A 55 5.26 13.93 -11.12
N VAL A 56 4.57 14.63 -10.23
CA VAL A 56 4.49 16.09 -10.25
C VAL A 56 5.33 16.63 -9.08
N THR A 57 6.20 17.60 -9.35
CA THR A 57 7.02 18.23 -8.31
C THR A 57 6.16 19.21 -7.50
N PRO A 58 6.56 19.57 -6.27
CA PRO A 58 5.88 20.60 -5.50
C PRO A 58 5.78 21.94 -6.26
N GLN A 59 6.86 22.32 -6.95
CA GLN A 59 6.91 23.54 -7.77
C GLN A 59 5.92 23.48 -8.92
N GLU A 60 5.86 22.35 -9.64
CA GLU A 60 4.92 22.16 -10.74
C GLU A 60 3.48 22.20 -10.22
N ARG A 61 3.21 21.63 -9.04
CA ARG A 61 1.89 21.76 -8.40
C ARG A 61 1.54 23.20 -8.08
N HIS A 62 2.48 23.97 -7.51
CA HIS A 62 2.25 25.37 -7.22
C HIS A 62 1.95 26.17 -8.49
N ALA A 63 2.62 25.89 -9.60
CA ALA A 63 2.32 26.51 -10.89
C ALA A 63 0.92 26.13 -11.41
N MET A 64 0.52 24.86 -11.27
CA MET A 64 -0.82 24.40 -11.63
C MET A 64 -1.91 25.07 -10.78
N ASP A 65 -1.69 25.21 -9.47
CA ASP A 65 -2.60 25.87 -8.55
C ASP A 65 -2.74 27.36 -8.89
N GLN A 66 -1.61 28.03 -9.18
CA GLN A 66 -1.60 29.44 -9.62
C GLN A 66 -2.41 29.61 -10.91
N ASN A 67 -2.24 28.72 -11.89
CA ASN A 67 -2.99 28.75 -13.14
C ASN A 67 -4.49 28.50 -12.94
N GLN A 68 -4.89 27.63 -11.99
CA GLN A 68 -6.29 27.45 -11.63
C GLN A 68 -6.89 28.73 -11.06
N CYS A 69 -6.22 29.37 -10.09
CA CYS A 69 -6.70 30.62 -9.51
C CYS A 69 -6.78 31.74 -10.56
N TYR A 70 -5.80 31.82 -11.48
CA TYR A 70 -5.85 32.75 -12.60
C TYR A 70 -7.06 32.49 -13.51
N THR A 71 -7.35 31.22 -13.83
CA THR A 71 -8.50 30.83 -14.66
C THR A 71 -9.85 31.15 -14.00
N PHE A 72 -9.92 31.13 -12.67
CA PHE A 72 -11.10 31.59 -11.91
C PHE A 72 -11.27 33.12 -11.92
N GLY A 73 -10.31 33.87 -12.47
CA GLY A 73 -10.37 35.32 -12.58
C GLY A 73 -9.73 36.06 -11.41
N PHE A 74 -8.93 35.37 -10.57
CA PHE A 74 -8.19 36.04 -9.50
C PHE A 74 -6.90 36.66 -10.03
N GLU A 75 -6.71 37.95 -9.76
CA GLU A 75 -5.52 38.70 -10.14
C GLU A 75 -4.34 38.35 -9.20
N PRO A 76 -3.17 37.94 -9.72
CA PRO A 76 -2.00 37.65 -8.90
C PRO A 76 -1.58 38.83 -8.02
N GLY A 77 -1.11 38.54 -6.80
CA GLY A 77 -0.69 39.57 -5.85
C GLY A 77 -1.83 40.23 -5.06
N THR A 78 -3.07 39.79 -5.25
CA THR A 78 -4.22 40.21 -4.43
C THR A 78 -4.48 39.24 -3.27
N ASP A 79 -5.17 39.72 -2.23
CA ASP A 79 -5.61 38.88 -1.12
C ASP A 79 -6.58 37.78 -1.59
N ALA A 80 -7.44 38.09 -2.56
CA ALA A 80 -8.35 37.12 -3.17
C ALA A 80 -7.60 35.95 -3.84
N PHE A 81 -6.48 36.23 -4.52
CA PHE A 81 -5.62 35.19 -5.09
C PHE A 81 -4.95 34.32 -4.01
N ALA A 82 -4.44 34.94 -2.94
CA ALA A 82 -3.89 34.22 -1.81
C ALA A 82 -4.94 33.30 -1.14
N GLN A 83 -6.17 33.79 -1.01
CA GLN A 83 -7.28 33.01 -0.46
C GLN A 83 -7.66 31.82 -1.34
N CYS A 84 -7.70 31.99 -2.67
CA CYS A 84 -7.88 30.87 -3.61
C CYS A 84 -6.79 29.79 -3.43
N MET A 85 -5.52 30.21 -3.42
CA MET A 85 -4.38 29.31 -3.25
C MET A 85 -4.44 28.55 -1.91
N MET A 86 -4.77 29.25 -0.82
CA MET A 86 -4.96 28.62 0.49
C MET A 86 -6.11 27.62 0.49
N GLY A 87 -7.25 27.94 -0.15
CA GLY A 87 -8.38 27.03 -0.28
C GLY A 87 -8.00 25.72 -0.99
N LEU A 88 -7.36 25.82 -2.16
CA LEU A 88 -6.89 24.64 -2.90
C LEU A 88 -5.92 23.79 -2.08
N HIS A 89 -5.05 24.41 -1.28
CA HIS A 89 -4.13 23.68 -0.41
C HIS A 89 -4.89 22.93 0.70
N GLN A 90 -5.83 23.60 1.36
CA GLN A 90 -6.65 23.00 2.42
C GLN A 90 -7.50 21.85 1.89
N ASP A 91 -8.11 21.98 0.71
CA ASP A 91 -8.92 20.93 0.10
C ASP A 91 -8.10 19.66 -0.16
N ARG A 92 -6.87 19.82 -0.66
CA ARG A 92 -5.94 18.71 -0.86
C ARG A 92 -5.53 18.08 0.46
N ALA A 93 -5.19 18.89 1.46
CA ALA A 93 -4.84 18.40 2.79
C ALA A 93 -6.00 17.61 3.41
N ALA A 94 -7.24 18.11 3.26
CA ALA A 94 -8.45 17.43 3.71
C ALA A 94 -8.67 16.10 2.97
N ALA A 95 -8.52 16.07 1.64
CA ALA A 95 -8.63 14.85 0.84
C ALA A 95 -7.57 13.80 1.24
N GLN A 96 -6.33 14.24 1.47
CA GLN A 96 -5.24 13.37 1.94
C GLN A 96 -5.53 12.83 3.34
N ALA A 97 -5.98 13.68 4.26
CA ALA A 97 -6.36 13.27 5.61
C ALA A 97 -7.53 12.27 5.59
N ALA A 98 -8.54 12.47 4.76
CA ALA A 98 -9.66 11.55 4.59
C ALA A 98 -9.19 10.18 4.05
N SER A 99 -8.33 10.18 3.01
CA SER A 99 -7.72 8.96 2.47
C SER A 99 -6.90 8.22 3.54
N ASN A 100 -6.06 8.94 4.30
CA ASN A 100 -5.24 8.36 5.37
C ASN A 100 -6.11 7.71 6.46
N ARG A 101 -7.19 8.39 6.88
CA ARG A 101 -8.14 7.85 7.86
C ARG A 101 -8.87 6.60 7.35
N TYR A 102 -9.28 6.60 6.09
CA TYR A 102 -9.89 5.44 5.44
C TYR A 102 -8.96 4.22 5.47
N TRP A 103 -7.69 4.41 5.07
CA TRP A 103 -6.70 3.34 5.09
C TRP A 103 -6.39 2.81 6.50
N GLN A 104 -6.29 3.71 7.49
CA GLN A 104 -6.09 3.31 8.88
C GLN A 104 -7.25 2.45 9.40
N ALA A 105 -8.49 2.83 9.10
CA ALA A 105 -9.67 2.05 9.48
C ALA A 105 -9.67 0.65 8.85
N GLN A 106 -9.31 0.55 7.56
CA GLN A 106 -9.21 -0.74 6.88
C GLN A 106 -8.12 -1.64 7.46
N LEU A 107 -6.95 -1.07 7.81
CA LEU A 107 -5.85 -1.83 8.39
C LEU A 107 -6.20 -2.35 9.79
N ALA A 108 -6.88 -1.54 10.60
CA ALA A 108 -7.34 -1.95 11.93
C ALA A 108 -8.29 -3.15 11.86
N GLU A 109 -9.22 -3.16 10.89
CA GLU A 109 -10.11 -4.31 10.67
C GLU A 109 -9.33 -5.56 10.25
N GLN A 110 -8.38 -5.44 9.32
CA GLN A 110 -7.56 -6.57 8.91
C GLN A 110 -6.69 -7.12 10.05
N ASN A 111 -6.14 -6.26 10.91
CA ASN A 111 -5.38 -6.67 12.09
C ASN A 111 -6.28 -7.47 13.05
N ARG A 112 -7.48 -6.98 13.36
CA ARG A 112 -8.45 -7.67 14.22
C ARG A 112 -8.81 -9.06 13.69
N ARG A 113 -9.07 -9.17 12.38
CA ARG A 113 -9.37 -10.47 11.74
C ARG A 113 -8.20 -11.45 11.85
N ARG A 114 -6.98 -10.97 11.62
CA ARG A 114 -5.76 -11.79 11.72
C ARG A 114 -5.54 -12.27 13.14
N GLU A 115 -5.72 -11.41 14.13
CA GLU A 115 -5.62 -11.75 15.55
C GLU A 115 -6.66 -12.80 15.94
N ALA A 116 -7.93 -12.60 15.59
CA ALA A 116 -8.99 -13.58 15.85
C ALA A 116 -8.71 -14.94 15.19
N GLN A 117 -8.16 -14.95 13.97
CA GLN A 117 -7.77 -16.19 13.30
C GLN A 117 -6.60 -16.89 13.99
N GLN A 118 -5.60 -16.14 14.48
CA GLN A 118 -4.49 -16.69 15.24
C GLN A 118 -4.98 -17.30 16.57
N ASP A 119 -5.87 -16.60 17.29
CA ASP A 119 -6.45 -17.09 18.54
C ASP A 119 -7.27 -18.37 18.32
N LEU A 120 -8.05 -18.43 17.25
CA LEU A 120 -8.74 -19.65 16.84
C LEU A 120 -7.76 -20.80 16.62
N TYR A 121 -6.66 -20.55 15.90
CA TYR A 121 -5.65 -21.58 15.61
C TYR A 121 -4.94 -22.05 16.89
N LYS A 122 -4.67 -21.14 17.83
CA LYS A 122 -4.15 -21.49 19.15
C LYS A 122 -5.08 -22.47 19.85
N VAL A 123 -6.36 -22.11 20.00
CA VAL A 123 -7.36 -22.94 20.69
C VAL A 123 -7.51 -24.30 20.00
N MET A 124 -7.63 -24.34 18.67
CA MET A 124 -7.74 -25.60 17.93
C MET A 124 -6.52 -26.52 18.10
N SER A 125 -5.31 -25.96 18.07
CA SER A 125 -4.09 -26.76 18.25
C SER A 125 -3.97 -27.33 19.66
N LEU A 126 -4.40 -26.57 20.68
CA LEU A 126 -4.43 -27.02 22.07
C LEU A 126 -5.47 -28.13 22.27
N GLN A 127 -6.65 -28.01 21.68
CA GLN A 127 -7.71 -29.02 21.75
C GLN A 127 -7.28 -30.37 21.16
N ARG A 128 -6.39 -30.36 20.17
CA ARG A 128 -5.85 -31.58 19.54
C ARG A 128 -4.62 -32.14 20.25
N SER A 129 -4.18 -31.50 21.33
CA SER A 129 -3.03 -31.99 22.11
C SER A 129 -3.32 -33.41 22.62
N GLY A 130 -2.35 -34.30 22.46
CA GLY A 130 -2.49 -35.72 22.81
C GLY A 130 -3.15 -36.61 21.74
N ASP A 131 -3.78 -36.08 20.68
CA ASP A 131 -4.28 -36.91 19.59
C ASP A 131 -3.15 -37.24 18.59
N PRO A 132 -2.72 -38.51 18.47
CA PRO A 132 -1.63 -38.89 17.58
C PRO A 132 -1.98 -38.73 16.09
N ARG A 133 -3.27 -38.53 15.73
CA ARG A 133 -3.70 -38.33 14.34
C ARG A 133 -3.22 -37.00 13.74
N PHE A 134 -2.98 -35.98 14.57
CA PHE A 134 -2.53 -34.66 14.11
C PHE A 134 -1.03 -34.49 14.34
N PRO A 135 -0.22 -34.02 13.37
CA PRO A 135 1.22 -33.79 13.60
C PRO A 135 1.46 -32.64 14.58
N VAL A 136 2.63 -32.62 15.23
CA VAL A 136 3.03 -31.51 16.12
C VAL A 136 3.25 -30.24 15.29
N CYS A 137 2.69 -29.11 15.75
CA CYS A 137 2.87 -27.82 15.10
C CYS A 137 4.35 -27.43 15.02
N GLY A 138 4.73 -26.79 13.91
CA GLY A 138 6.11 -26.38 13.62
C GLY A 138 6.16 -25.23 12.63
N ALA A 139 7.37 -24.75 12.32
CA ALA A 139 7.58 -23.56 11.49
C ALA A 139 7.05 -23.66 10.05
N SER A 140 6.82 -24.88 9.57
CA SER A 140 6.33 -25.17 8.22
C SER A 140 4.81 -25.14 8.08
N TYR A 141 4.05 -25.08 9.18
CA TYR A 141 2.59 -25.16 9.15
C TYR A 141 1.96 -23.78 9.01
N GLU A 142 0.74 -23.74 8.47
CA GLU A 142 -0.09 -22.55 8.50
C GLU A 142 -0.38 -22.15 9.95
N GLY A 143 -0.30 -20.86 10.28
CA GLY A 143 -0.47 -20.34 11.64
C GLY A 143 0.70 -19.50 12.11
N GLY A 144 1.17 -19.75 13.32
CA GLY A 144 2.20 -18.93 13.94
C GLY A 144 2.87 -19.58 15.14
N MET A 145 3.83 -18.85 15.71
CA MET A 145 4.47 -19.19 16.98
C MET A 145 4.04 -18.16 18.01
N ASP A 146 3.62 -18.62 19.19
CA ASP A 146 3.45 -17.74 20.33
C ASP A 146 4.85 -17.38 20.85
N HIS A 147 5.18 -16.10 20.79
CA HIS A 147 6.51 -15.60 21.17
C HIS A 147 6.77 -15.65 22.68
N ARG A 148 5.73 -15.81 23.52
CA ARG A 148 5.90 -15.92 24.97
C ARG A 148 6.22 -17.35 25.40
N THR A 149 5.52 -18.31 24.82
CA THR A 149 5.66 -19.73 25.16
C THR A 149 6.60 -20.48 24.21
N MET A 150 7.02 -19.84 23.11
CA MET A 150 7.80 -20.44 22.01
C MET A 150 7.13 -21.68 21.41
N THR A 151 5.79 -21.78 21.52
CA THR A 151 5.00 -22.90 21.00
C THR A 151 4.36 -22.55 19.66
N TRP A 152 4.49 -23.45 18.70
CA TRP A 152 3.82 -23.34 17.40
C TRP A 152 2.33 -23.71 17.52
N PHE A 153 1.48 -23.06 16.73
CA PHE A 153 0.04 -23.32 16.62
C PHE A 153 -0.43 -23.21 15.15
N GLY A 154 -1.50 -23.91 14.80
CA GLY A 154 -2.00 -23.94 13.42
C GLY A 154 -3.30 -24.71 13.23
N PRO A 155 -3.92 -24.64 12.04
CA PRO A 155 -5.25 -25.17 11.79
C PRO A 155 -5.30 -26.69 11.67
N ASN A 156 -4.19 -27.36 11.34
CA ASN A 156 -4.12 -28.80 11.06
C ASN A 156 -3.00 -29.51 11.82
N CYS A 157 -2.64 -29.01 13.00
CA CYS A 157 -1.61 -29.56 13.85
C CYS A 157 -2.02 -29.49 15.32
N ARG A 158 -1.32 -30.22 16.18
CA ARG A 158 -1.49 -30.20 17.64
C ARG A 158 -0.37 -29.42 18.31
N ALA A 159 -0.72 -28.75 19.41
CA ALA A 159 0.27 -28.19 20.33
C ALA A 159 1.14 -29.33 20.91
N ARG A 160 2.36 -28.99 21.32
CA ARG A 160 3.28 -29.93 21.96
C ARG A 160 2.82 -30.25 23.39
#